data_AF-A0A3E0ERY4-F1
#
_entry.id   AF-A0A3E0ERY4-F1
#
_cell.length_a   1.000
_cell.length_b   1.000
_cell.length_c   1.000
_cell.angle_alpha   90.00
_cell.angle_beta   90.00
_cell.angle_gamma   90.00
#
_symmetry.space_group_name_H-M   'P 1'
#
loop_
_entity.id
_entity.type
_entity.pdbx_description
1 polymer ?
#
loop_
_entity_poly.entity_id
_entity_poly.type
_entity_poly.pdbx_seq_one_letter_code
_entity_poly.pdbx_strand_id
1 'polypeptide(L)'
;MIIIKEQYGYKNPKSIEYDLSAFTTIESHKKLFKQKKSDGCCYEITKNSKGLNIEASYFVGVDWFVENELPIYIQPKLNKDKSEVNYVRMLFDALQEPENFNHLEYLCEINFDKPCIKIDQTQDLLSPLLVIQYLQLLKRIVQKGLKKSYYPVVKNLNGRIKGKILVNATIKNNHAKNKMLYSYCKYDEFGINTIENKVLKKALLFSQKAIQNIKGINPEQLQDLFNYIQSAFHSVDEKVEIEELKTIKPNPLYKEYQQALKLAKFILKRYGYTISTVHPIEVQTPPFWIDMSKLFELYVFAKLKELFPFKDEVEYHLKTNRQEIDFIINTKDKKYQMVVDAKYKPQYKDGNISKEDIRQVSGYARMKSIYKELEMEDKHNEVIDCLIIFSDQKSERKDFVKDNFEYVPVNNYVKFYKIGIELPIVQNNKK
;
A
#
# COMPACT_ATOMS: atom_id res chain seq x y z
N MET A 1 22.06 -14.07 3.34
CA MET A 1 20.82 -13.37 3.75
C MET A 1 20.16 -14.17 4.86
N ILE A 2 19.75 -13.51 5.93
CA ILE A 2 18.92 -14.07 7.01
C ILE A 2 17.47 -14.10 6.53
N ILE A 3 16.77 -15.22 6.67
CA ILE A 3 15.36 -15.35 6.29
C ILE A 3 14.56 -15.82 7.49
N ILE A 4 13.68 -14.96 8.00
CA ILE A 4 12.82 -15.27 9.14
C ILE A 4 11.36 -14.99 8.79
N LYS A 5 10.44 -15.56 9.58
CA LYS A 5 9.01 -15.24 9.53
C LYS A 5 8.69 -14.21 10.60
N GLU A 6 7.72 -13.34 10.34
CA GLU A 6 7.08 -12.58 11.44
C GLU A 6 6.54 -13.54 12.50
N GLN A 7 6.58 -13.13 13.76
CA GLN A 7 6.25 -13.99 14.89
C GLN A 7 5.10 -13.45 15.74
N TYR A 8 4.82 -12.14 15.66
CA TYR A 8 3.75 -11.51 16.43
C TYR A 8 2.39 -12.16 16.14
N GLY A 9 1.55 -12.35 17.16
CA GLY A 9 0.23 -12.96 16.98
C GLY A 9 0.22 -14.50 16.92
N TYR A 10 1.34 -15.16 17.22
CA TYR A 10 1.42 -16.58 17.61
C TYR A 10 1.72 -16.73 19.12
N LYS A 11 1.30 -17.85 19.71
CA LYS A 11 1.61 -18.18 21.12
C LYS A 11 3.09 -18.59 21.21
N ASN A 12 3.85 -17.94 22.08
CA ASN A 12 5.27 -18.21 22.34
C ASN A 12 6.13 -18.14 21.06
N PRO A 13 6.34 -16.93 20.49
CA PRO A 13 7.22 -16.77 19.34
C PRO A 13 8.60 -17.36 19.67
N LYS A 14 9.03 -18.35 18.88
CA LYS A 14 10.35 -18.96 19.09
C LYS A 14 11.41 -18.01 18.56
N SER A 15 12.26 -17.53 19.45
CA SER A 15 13.55 -16.93 19.12
C SER A 15 14.29 -17.83 18.12
N ILE A 16 14.72 -17.26 16.99
CA ILE A 16 15.55 -17.99 16.04
C ILE A 16 17.00 -17.67 16.38
N GLU A 17 17.72 -18.68 16.88
CA GLU A 17 19.16 -18.58 17.09
C GLU A 17 19.86 -18.75 15.74
N TYR A 18 20.62 -17.73 15.34
CA TYR A 18 21.52 -17.79 14.19
C TYR A 18 22.96 -17.83 14.67
N ASP A 19 23.77 -18.73 14.10
CA ASP A 19 25.22 -18.68 14.25
C ASP A 19 25.76 -17.50 13.44
N LEU A 20 25.98 -16.39 14.16
CA LEU A 20 26.56 -15.16 13.65
C LEU A 20 27.95 -14.94 14.28
N SER A 21 28.65 -16.03 14.60
CA SER A 21 30.01 -15.98 15.18
C SER A 21 30.99 -15.14 14.36
N ALA A 22 30.79 -15.04 13.04
CA ALA A 22 31.54 -14.17 12.14
C ALA A 22 31.28 -12.67 12.35
N PHE A 23 30.20 -12.28 13.02
CA PHE A 23 29.78 -10.89 13.26
C PHE A 23 29.77 -10.55 14.76
N THR A 24 30.97 -10.50 15.35
CA THR A 24 31.16 -10.30 16.81
C THR A 24 30.76 -8.91 17.32
N THR A 25 30.63 -7.94 16.42
CA THR A 25 30.32 -6.52 16.69
C THR A 25 28.83 -6.20 16.73
N ILE A 26 27.93 -7.16 16.52
CA ILE A 26 26.50 -6.88 16.51
C ILE A 26 25.99 -6.67 17.95
N GLU A 27 25.51 -5.46 18.20
CA GLU A 27 24.87 -5.06 19.45
C GLU A 27 23.34 -5.25 19.40
N SER A 28 22.75 -5.35 20.59
CA SER A 28 21.29 -5.41 20.73
C SER A 28 20.68 -4.10 20.25
N HIS A 29 19.75 -4.18 19.29
CA HIS A 29 19.08 -3.00 18.75
C HIS A 29 17.68 -3.34 18.27
N LYS A 30 16.85 -2.31 18.08
CA LYS A 30 15.52 -2.42 17.48
C LYS A 30 15.51 -1.71 16.14
N LYS A 31 14.99 -2.36 15.11
CA LYS A 31 14.65 -1.70 13.86
C LYS A 31 13.25 -1.10 14.00
N LEU A 32 13.18 0.22 13.90
CA LEU A 32 11.92 0.95 14.01
C LEU A 32 11.31 1.25 12.63
N PHE A 33 9.98 1.32 12.62
CA PHE A 33 9.12 1.74 11.52
C PHE A 33 8.36 2.98 11.95
N LYS A 34 8.42 4.06 11.18
CA LYS A 34 7.74 5.29 11.58
C LYS A 34 6.22 5.11 11.50
N GLN A 35 5.51 5.43 12.58
CA GLN A 35 4.04 5.49 12.58
C GLN A 35 3.56 6.81 13.17
N LYS A 36 2.25 7.08 13.05
CA LYS A 36 1.64 8.33 13.48
C LYS A 36 1.70 8.60 14.99
N LYS A 37 1.55 7.56 15.82
CA LYS A 37 1.45 7.69 17.30
C LYS A 37 2.76 7.32 17.99
N SER A 38 3.27 6.13 17.70
CA SER A 38 4.50 5.58 18.26
C SER A 38 5.14 4.68 17.22
N ASP A 39 6.45 4.78 17.05
CA ASP A 39 7.17 3.95 16.10
C ASP A 39 6.91 2.46 16.35
N GLY A 40 6.59 1.73 15.29
CA GLY A 40 6.45 0.28 15.31
C GLY A 40 7.83 -0.38 15.35
N CYS A 41 7.95 -1.54 15.99
CA CYS A 41 9.17 -2.34 15.93
C CYS A 41 9.06 -3.34 14.77
N CYS A 42 9.93 -3.26 13.76
CA CYS A 42 10.02 -4.27 12.70
C CYS A 42 10.55 -5.59 13.27
N TYR A 43 11.74 -5.50 13.88
CA TYR A 43 12.38 -6.59 14.58
C TYR A 43 13.29 -6.05 15.70
N GLU A 44 13.52 -6.89 16.70
CA GLU A 44 14.43 -6.64 17.80
C GLU A 44 15.50 -7.73 17.84
N ILE A 45 16.73 -7.31 18.15
CA ILE A 45 17.86 -8.19 18.37
C ILE A 45 18.25 -8.11 19.83
N THR A 46 18.34 -9.27 20.48
CA THR A 46 18.85 -9.42 21.83
C THR A 46 20.06 -10.35 21.83
N LYS A 47 21.15 -9.90 22.45
CA LYS A 47 22.38 -10.70 22.61
C LYS A 47 22.34 -11.44 23.95
N ASN A 48 22.36 -12.76 23.89
CA ASN A 48 22.37 -13.64 25.06
C ASN A 48 23.68 -14.44 25.12
N SER A 49 23.91 -15.15 26.23
CA SER A 49 25.11 -15.99 26.43
C SER A 49 25.26 -17.13 25.42
N LYS A 50 24.18 -17.47 24.70
CA LYS A 50 24.12 -18.56 23.70
C LYS A 50 24.17 -18.09 22.24
N GLY A 51 24.09 -16.78 21.98
CA GLY A 51 24.03 -16.23 20.62
C GLY A 51 23.13 -15.01 20.51
N LEU A 52 22.72 -14.69 19.28
CA LEU A 52 21.78 -13.60 18.96
C LEU A 52 20.38 -14.17 18.78
N ASN A 53 19.42 -13.58 19.47
CA ASN A 53 17.99 -13.82 19.30
C ASN A 53 17.39 -12.69 18.46
N ILE A 54 16.67 -13.05 17.39
CA ILE A 54 15.93 -12.11 16.55
C ILE A 54 14.43 -12.37 16.72
N GLU A 55 13.71 -11.33 17.15
CA GLU A 55 12.26 -11.33 17.30
C GLU A 55 11.62 -10.38 16.29
N ALA A 56 10.79 -10.93 15.40
CA ALA A 56 10.11 -10.17 14.35
C ALA A 56 8.64 -9.91 14.71
N SER A 57 8.20 -8.67 14.52
CA SER A 57 6.84 -8.25 14.87
C SER A 57 5.83 -8.63 13.78
N TYR A 58 5.06 -7.67 13.26
CA TYR A 58 4.06 -7.82 12.18
C TYR A 58 4.45 -7.10 10.88
N PHE A 59 5.73 -6.76 10.73
CA PHE A 59 6.26 -6.12 9.52
C PHE A 59 6.97 -7.14 8.65
N VAL A 60 6.80 -7.01 7.33
CA VAL A 60 7.49 -7.83 6.32
C VAL A 60 8.29 -6.94 5.39
N GLY A 61 9.40 -7.46 4.86
CA GLY A 61 10.28 -6.66 4.02
C GLY A 61 11.73 -7.09 4.08
N VAL A 62 12.60 -6.25 3.53
CA VAL A 62 14.02 -6.50 3.36
C VAL A 62 14.80 -5.29 3.88
N ASP A 63 15.82 -5.51 4.69
CA ASP A 63 16.75 -4.46 5.13
C ASP A 63 18.16 -5.03 5.31
N TRP A 64 19.12 -4.15 5.56
CA TRP A 64 20.46 -4.55 5.96
C TRP A 64 20.49 -4.86 7.45
N PHE A 65 20.90 -6.09 7.78
CA PHE A 65 21.24 -6.50 9.13
C PHE A 65 22.64 -6.03 9.50
N VAL A 66 23.59 -6.18 8.58
CA VAL A 66 24.88 -5.49 8.55
C VAL A 66 24.99 -4.81 7.19
N GLU A 67 25.17 -3.49 7.17
CA GLU A 67 25.15 -2.71 5.93
C GLU A 67 26.18 -3.20 4.92
N ASN A 68 25.75 -3.42 3.67
CA ASN A 68 26.53 -3.97 2.56
C ASN A 68 27.05 -5.41 2.71
N GLU A 69 26.82 -6.08 3.85
CA GLU A 69 27.36 -7.42 4.12
C GLU A 69 26.27 -8.47 4.29
N LEU A 70 25.30 -8.22 5.18
CA LEU A 70 24.31 -9.21 5.57
C LEU A 70 22.89 -8.65 5.49
N PRO A 71 22.08 -9.05 4.51
CA PRO A 71 20.67 -8.69 4.45
C PRO A 71 19.82 -9.55 5.38
N ILE A 72 18.70 -9.00 5.85
CA ILE A 72 17.60 -9.71 6.52
C ILE A 72 16.32 -9.58 5.69
N TYR A 73 15.63 -10.70 5.50
CA TYR A 73 14.32 -10.79 4.88
C TYR A 73 13.32 -11.37 5.88
N ILE A 74 12.25 -10.63 6.14
CA ILE A 74 11.13 -11.05 6.99
C ILE A 74 9.92 -11.32 6.11
N GLN A 75 9.48 -12.57 6.08
CA GLN A 75 8.32 -13.01 5.28
C GLN A 75 7.04 -13.14 6.14
N PRO A 76 5.84 -13.10 5.53
CA PRO A 76 4.59 -13.30 6.23
C PRO A 76 4.51 -14.62 7.02
N LYS A 77 3.91 -14.56 8.21
CA LYS A 77 3.86 -15.60 9.25
C LYS A 77 2.96 -16.75 8.83
N LEU A 78 1.96 -16.41 8.02
CA LEU A 78 1.00 -17.34 7.43
C LEU A 78 1.55 -18.10 6.22
N ASN A 79 2.77 -17.79 5.75
CA ASN A 79 3.40 -18.56 4.67
C ASN A 79 3.72 -19.99 5.12
N LYS A 80 3.32 -20.95 4.30
CA LYS A 80 3.60 -22.39 4.42
C LYS A 80 4.47 -22.83 3.23
N ASP A 81 5.07 -24.02 3.33
CA ASP A 81 6.02 -24.51 2.33
C ASP A 81 5.46 -24.54 0.90
N LYS A 82 4.15 -24.82 0.76
CA LYS A 82 3.44 -24.93 -0.52
C LYS A 82 2.56 -23.72 -0.87
N SER A 83 2.40 -22.76 0.02
CA SER A 83 1.48 -21.64 -0.17
C SER A 83 1.89 -20.39 0.59
N GLU A 84 1.80 -19.23 -0.05
CA GLU A 84 2.12 -17.94 0.55
C GLU A 84 0.88 -17.06 0.65
N VAL A 85 0.80 -16.20 1.67
CA VAL A 85 -0.25 -15.19 1.72
C VAL A 85 -0.06 -14.20 0.59
N ASN A 86 -1.14 -13.98 -0.14
CA ASN A 86 -1.19 -13.13 -1.29
C ASN A 86 -1.52 -11.70 -0.87
N TYR A 87 -0.54 -11.04 -0.26
CA TYR A 87 -0.66 -9.65 0.18
C TYR A 87 -0.97 -8.70 -1.01
N VAL A 88 -0.51 -9.04 -2.23
CA VAL A 88 -0.82 -8.27 -3.45
C VAL A 88 -2.32 -8.30 -3.73
N ARG A 89 -2.95 -9.47 -3.63
CA ARG A 89 -4.39 -9.61 -3.78
C ARG A 89 -5.14 -8.90 -2.66
N MET A 90 -4.68 -9.01 -1.40
CA MET A 90 -5.27 -8.26 -0.28
C MET A 90 -5.26 -6.75 -0.56
N LEU A 91 -4.13 -6.21 -1.02
CA LEU A 91 -4.02 -4.79 -1.39
C LEU A 91 -4.94 -4.45 -2.57
N PHE A 92 -4.98 -5.30 -3.59
CA PHE A 92 -5.81 -5.07 -4.78
C PHE A 92 -7.29 -5.02 -4.45
N ASP A 93 -7.76 -5.94 -3.60
CA ASP A 93 -9.16 -5.97 -3.13
C ASP A 93 -9.44 -4.79 -2.20
N ALA A 94 -8.52 -4.47 -1.27
CA ALA A 94 -8.65 -3.31 -0.39
C ALA A 94 -8.81 -2.00 -1.17
N LEU A 95 -8.05 -1.81 -2.24
CA LEU A 95 -8.09 -0.58 -3.05
C LEU A 95 -9.28 -0.50 -4.02
N GLN A 96 -10.15 -1.52 -4.09
CA GLN A 96 -11.44 -1.36 -4.76
C GLN A 96 -12.35 -0.39 -3.99
N GLU A 97 -12.19 -0.31 -2.67
CA GLU A 97 -12.88 0.65 -1.82
C GLU A 97 -12.16 2.02 -1.86
N PRO A 98 -12.74 3.07 -2.49
CA PRO A 98 -12.06 4.34 -2.72
C PRO A 98 -11.65 5.10 -1.46
N GLU A 99 -12.34 4.86 -0.34
CA GLU A 99 -12.03 5.50 0.94
C GLU A 99 -10.67 5.05 1.51
N ASN A 100 -10.23 3.81 1.21
CA ASN A 100 -8.96 3.27 1.69
C ASN A 100 -7.72 4.08 1.28
N PHE A 101 -7.78 4.84 0.18
CA PHE A 101 -6.69 5.71 -0.27
C PHE A 101 -6.36 6.84 0.72
N ASN A 102 -7.30 7.20 1.61
CA ASN A 102 -7.07 8.18 2.67
C ASN A 102 -6.26 7.60 3.84
N HIS A 103 -6.08 6.28 3.87
CA HIS A 103 -5.50 5.55 5.02
C HIS A 103 -4.25 4.72 4.62
N LEU A 104 -3.64 4.99 3.47
CA LEU A 104 -2.41 4.32 3.01
C LEU A 104 -1.13 4.87 3.65
N GLU A 105 -1.22 5.97 4.41
CA GLU A 105 -0.08 6.47 5.16
C GLU A 105 0.42 5.40 6.13
N TYR A 106 1.75 5.25 6.20
CA TYR A 106 2.41 4.24 7.05
C TYR A 106 2.13 2.78 6.66
N LEU A 107 1.54 2.50 5.49
CA LEU A 107 1.44 1.12 4.98
C LEU A 107 2.81 0.55 4.59
N CYS A 108 3.68 1.39 4.03
CA CYS A 108 5.00 1.00 3.58
C CYS A 108 6.03 2.13 3.78
N GLU A 109 7.21 1.75 4.25
CA GLU A 109 8.39 2.60 4.37
C GLU A 109 9.46 2.11 3.40
N ILE A 110 10.05 3.01 2.62
CA ILE A 110 11.12 2.71 1.66
C ILE A 110 12.29 3.63 1.94
N ASN A 111 13.47 3.07 2.14
CA ASN A 111 14.68 3.83 2.35
C ASN A 111 15.53 3.85 1.07
N PHE A 112 15.40 4.94 0.30
CA PHE A 112 16.19 5.15 -0.92
C PHE A 112 17.61 5.67 -0.67
N ASP A 113 17.93 6.07 0.57
CA ASP A 113 19.25 6.59 0.93
C ASP A 113 20.24 5.48 1.29
N LYS A 114 19.72 4.29 1.63
CA LYS A 114 20.51 3.08 1.85
C LYS A 114 20.85 2.34 0.55
N PRO A 115 21.96 1.58 0.52
CA PRO A 115 22.33 0.77 -0.65
C PRO A 115 21.29 -0.31 -0.96
N CYS A 116 21.09 -0.59 -2.25
CA CYS A 116 20.16 -1.63 -2.70
C CYS A 116 20.66 -3.04 -2.33
N ILE A 117 19.71 -3.93 -2.03
CA ILE A 117 19.92 -5.33 -1.68
C ILE A 117 19.52 -6.19 -2.88
N LYS A 118 20.37 -7.15 -3.25
CA LYS A 118 20.04 -8.15 -4.27
C LYS A 118 19.15 -9.22 -3.66
N ILE A 119 17.97 -9.43 -4.26
CA ILE A 119 16.98 -10.43 -3.87
C ILE A 119 16.45 -11.19 -5.09
N ASP A 120 15.86 -12.35 -4.84
CA ASP A 120 15.13 -13.08 -5.88
C ASP A 120 13.81 -12.36 -6.21
N GLN A 121 13.35 -12.46 -7.46
CA GLN A 121 12.06 -11.86 -7.89
C GLN A 121 10.86 -12.39 -7.07
N THR A 122 10.95 -13.60 -6.50
CA THR A 122 9.93 -14.16 -5.60
C THR A 122 9.84 -13.43 -4.25
N GLN A 123 10.90 -12.77 -3.83
CA GLN A 123 11.00 -12.02 -2.57
C GLN A 123 10.67 -10.53 -2.76
N ASP A 124 10.50 -10.07 -4.00
CA ASP A 124 10.25 -8.67 -4.30
C ASP A 124 8.81 -8.28 -3.95
N LEU A 125 8.61 -7.93 -2.67
CA LEU A 125 7.29 -7.50 -2.19
C LEU A 125 6.96 -6.05 -2.58
N LEU A 126 7.99 -5.24 -2.82
CA LEU A 126 7.86 -3.80 -3.00
C LEU A 126 7.29 -3.43 -4.37
N SER A 127 7.80 -4.05 -5.45
CA SER A 127 7.37 -3.70 -6.81
C SER A 127 5.87 -3.95 -7.02
N PRO A 128 5.30 -5.13 -6.67
CA PRO A 128 3.86 -5.34 -6.76
C PRO A 128 3.06 -4.33 -5.93
N LEU A 129 3.50 -4.06 -4.69
CA LEU A 129 2.83 -3.12 -3.80
C LEU A 129 2.73 -1.70 -4.40
N LEU A 130 3.83 -1.20 -4.99
CA LEU A 130 3.87 0.11 -5.62
C LEU A 130 3.03 0.16 -6.90
N VAL A 131 3.15 -0.86 -7.76
CA VAL A 131 2.47 -0.90 -9.05
C VAL A 131 0.96 -1.01 -8.87
N ILE A 132 0.48 -1.87 -7.96
CA ILE A 132 -0.97 -2.01 -7.70
C ILE A 132 -1.57 -0.73 -7.13
N GLN A 133 -0.92 -0.12 -6.13
CA GLN A 133 -1.36 1.19 -5.60
C GLN A 133 -1.43 2.25 -6.71
N TYR A 134 -0.40 2.28 -7.56
CA TYR A 134 -0.30 3.26 -8.63
C TYR A 134 -1.38 3.09 -9.69
N LEU A 135 -1.61 1.87 -10.18
CA LEU A 135 -2.63 1.59 -11.20
C LEU A 135 -4.03 1.88 -10.68
N GLN A 136 -4.36 1.48 -9.45
CA GLN A 136 -5.67 1.76 -8.87
C GLN A 136 -5.91 3.26 -8.67
N LEU A 137 -4.88 4.01 -8.27
CA LEU A 137 -4.99 5.46 -8.16
C LEU A 137 -5.14 6.14 -9.53
N LEU A 138 -4.40 5.68 -10.54
CA LEU A 138 -4.54 6.17 -11.90
C LEU A 138 -5.92 5.88 -12.48
N LYS A 139 -6.50 4.71 -12.23
CA LYS A 139 -7.87 4.38 -12.63
C LYS A 139 -8.86 5.44 -12.13
N ARG A 140 -8.75 5.83 -10.86
CA ARG A 140 -9.59 6.90 -10.27
C ARG A 140 -9.37 8.25 -10.93
N ILE A 141 -8.12 8.62 -11.20
CA ILE A 141 -7.80 9.86 -11.91
C ILE A 141 -8.41 9.84 -13.33
N VAL A 142 -8.27 8.73 -14.06
CA VAL A 142 -8.82 8.58 -15.40
C VAL A 142 -10.35 8.64 -15.40
N GLN A 143 -11.02 8.03 -14.42
CA GLN A 143 -12.47 8.12 -14.25
C GLN A 143 -12.96 9.57 -14.04
N LYS A 144 -12.17 10.41 -13.36
CA LYS A 144 -12.44 11.85 -13.18
C LYS A 144 -12.00 12.71 -14.37
N GLY A 145 -11.18 12.15 -15.26
CA GLY A 145 -10.50 12.85 -16.34
C GLY A 145 -9.13 13.39 -15.92
N LEU A 146 -8.16 13.29 -16.83
CA LEU A 146 -6.82 13.84 -16.62
C LEU A 146 -6.88 15.36 -16.40
N LYS A 147 -6.07 15.85 -15.46
CA LYS A 147 -5.90 17.27 -15.19
C LYS A 147 -5.49 18.00 -16.46
N LYS A 148 -6.26 19.04 -16.82
CA LYS A 148 -5.94 19.97 -17.90
C LYS A 148 -5.30 21.23 -17.33
N SER A 149 -4.28 21.74 -17.98
CA SER A 149 -3.63 23.01 -17.64
C SER A 149 -2.96 23.60 -18.88
N TYR A 150 -2.55 24.86 -18.77
CA TYR A 150 -1.63 25.46 -19.72
C TYR A 150 -0.24 24.83 -19.57
N TYR A 151 0.39 24.46 -20.69
CA TYR A 151 1.78 24.02 -20.75
C TYR A 151 2.50 24.65 -21.95
N PRO A 152 3.81 24.95 -21.83
CA PRO A 152 4.55 25.58 -22.90
C PRO A 152 4.81 24.61 -24.05
N VAL A 153 4.57 25.07 -25.27
CA VAL A 153 4.83 24.36 -26.52
C VAL A 153 5.80 25.18 -27.36
N VAL A 154 6.85 24.54 -27.88
CA VAL A 154 7.75 25.11 -28.87
C VAL A 154 7.52 24.41 -30.20
N LYS A 155 7.07 25.14 -31.22
CA LYS A 155 6.78 24.58 -32.55
C LYS A 155 7.32 25.47 -33.66
N ASN A 156 7.85 24.85 -34.71
CA ASN A 156 8.22 25.53 -35.95
C ASN A 156 6.96 25.69 -36.82
N LEU A 157 6.45 26.90 -36.97
CA LEU A 157 5.20 27.20 -37.68
C LEU A 157 5.50 27.78 -39.06
N ASN A 158 4.74 27.37 -40.07
CA ASN A 158 4.84 27.91 -41.44
C ASN A 158 3.75 28.95 -41.69
N GLY A 159 4.11 30.14 -42.16
CA GLY A 159 3.18 31.18 -42.60
C GLY A 159 2.29 31.74 -41.50
N ARG A 160 2.60 31.47 -40.22
CA ARG A 160 1.84 31.93 -39.06
C ARG A 160 2.73 32.09 -37.84
N ILE A 161 2.37 33.05 -36.99
CA ILE A 161 3.04 33.33 -35.71
C ILE A 161 2.04 33.09 -34.59
N LYS A 162 2.49 32.46 -33.50
CA LYS A 162 1.68 32.24 -32.30
C LYS A 162 2.53 32.43 -31.04
N GLY A 163 2.16 33.36 -30.17
CA GLY A 163 2.93 33.67 -28.96
C GLY A 163 4.30 34.27 -29.26
N LYS A 164 5.33 33.88 -28.49
CA LYS A 164 6.68 34.45 -28.54
C LYS A 164 7.54 33.79 -29.62
N ILE A 165 8.08 34.56 -30.56
CA ILE A 165 9.05 34.06 -31.54
C ILE A 165 10.40 33.79 -30.86
N LEU A 166 10.96 32.61 -31.09
CA LEU A 166 12.32 32.25 -30.70
C LEU A 166 13.26 32.65 -31.84
N VAL A 167 13.69 33.92 -31.83
CA VAL A 167 14.47 34.54 -32.92
C VAL A 167 15.74 33.74 -33.24
N ASN A 168 16.56 33.43 -32.24
CA ASN A 168 17.81 32.69 -32.44
C ASN A 168 17.58 31.30 -33.07
N ALA A 169 16.57 30.56 -32.58
CA ALA A 169 16.23 29.25 -33.12
C ALA A 169 15.71 29.33 -34.56
N THR A 170 14.93 30.38 -34.87
CA THR A 170 14.38 30.66 -36.20
C THR A 170 15.48 31.00 -37.20
N ILE A 171 16.39 31.92 -36.85
CA ILE A 171 17.51 32.28 -37.73
C ILE A 171 18.38 31.06 -38.02
N LYS A 172 18.81 30.36 -36.97
CA LYS A 172 19.75 29.23 -37.08
C LYS A 172 19.18 28.04 -37.85
N ASN A 173 17.92 27.68 -37.62
CA ASN A 173 17.34 26.45 -38.18
C ASN A 173 16.51 26.68 -39.45
N ASN A 174 15.99 27.89 -39.68
CA ASN A 174 15.12 28.20 -40.81
C ASN A 174 15.77 29.20 -41.78
N HIS A 175 16.01 30.45 -41.37
CA HIS A 175 16.45 31.51 -42.30
C HIS A 175 17.82 31.19 -42.92
N ALA A 176 18.77 30.66 -42.13
CA ALA A 176 20.06 30.20 -42.63
C ALA A 176 19.97 29.03 -43.64
N LYS A 177 18.81 28.37 -43.72
CA LYS A 177 18.51 27.29 -44.68
C LYS A 177 17.47 27.71 -45.72
N ASN A 178 17.33 29.02 -45.97
CA ASN A 178 16.37 29.62 -46.91
C ASN A 178 14.89 29.30 -46.66
N LYS A 179 14.51 28.92 -45.43
CA LYS A 179 13.11 28.67 -45.03
C LYS A 179 12.49 29.91 -44.39
N MET A 180 12.33 31.00 -45.14
CA MET A 180 11.92 32.32 -44.60
C MET A 180 10.49 32.36 -44.04
N LEU A 181 9.60 31.47 -44.47
CA LEU A 181 8.22 31.40 -43.99
C LEU A 181 8.06 30.63 -42.67
N TYR A 182 9.13 30.00 -42.18
CA TYR A 182 9.11 29.17 -40.97
C TYR A 182 9.64 29.94 -39.76
N SER A 183 8.87 29.94 -38.67
CA SER A 183 9.23 30.59 -37.41
C SER A 183 9.06 29.64 -36.22
N TYR A 184 10.12 29.48 -35.42
CA TYR A 184 10.01 28.81 -34.13
C TYR A 184 9.28 29.71 -33.14
N CYS A 185 8.14 29.23 -32.65
CA CYS A 185 7.27 29.95 -31.74
C CYS A 185 7.11 29.19 -30.42
N LYS A 186 7.16 29.91 -29.30
CA LYS A 186 6.85 29.43 -27.95
C LYS A 186 5.54 30.04 -27.47
N TYR A 187 4.56 29.21 -27.15
CA TYR A 187 3.26 29.62 -26.66
C TYR A 187 2.71 28.58 -25.68
N ASP A 188 1.74 28.97 -24.85
CA ASP A 188 1.06 28.04 -23.96
C ASP A 188 -0.17 27.44 -24.63
N GLU A 189 -0.38 26.14 -24.43
CA GLU A 189 -1.53 25.40 -24.93
C GLU A 189 -2.29 24.80 -23.75
N PHE A 190 -3.62 24.95 -23.74
CA PHE A 190 -4.46 24.36 -22.71
C PHE A 190 -4.81 22.92 -23.09
N GLY A 191 -4.43 21.96 -22.25
CA GLY A 191 -4.73 20.57 -22.51
C GLY A 191 -4.18 19.63 -21.45
N ILE A 192 -4.12 18.33 -21.78
CA ILE A 192 -3.70 17.27 -20.88
C ILE A 192 -2.20 16.96 -20.95
N ASN A 193 -1.44 17.55 -21.87
CA ASN A 193 -0.03 17.23 -22.04
C ASN A 193 0.88 17.99 -21.05
N THR A 194 0.44 18.08 -19.79
CA THR A 194 1.14 18.75 -18.70
C THR A 194 2.30 17.89 -18.18
N ILE A 195 3.27 18.50 -17.51
CA ILE A 195 4.41 17.78 -16.93
C ILE A 195 3.96 16.66 -16.00
N GLU A 196 2.94 16.88 -15.17
CA GLU A 196 2.42 15.88 -14.24
C GLU A 196 1.89 14.66 -14.99
N ASN A 197 1.10 14.86 -16.05
CA ASN A 197 0.57 13.75 -16.84
C ASN A 197 1.66 13.00 -17.59
N LYS A 198 2.68 13.70 -18.10
CA LYS A 198 3.83 13.04 -18.74
C LYS A 198 4.61 12.17 -17.76
N VAL A 199 4.78 12.62 -16.51
CA VAL A 199 5.42 11.84 -15.44
C VAL A 199 4.62 10.58 -15.13
N LEU A 200 3.30 10.72 -15.01
CA LEU A 200 2.41 9.59 -14.79
C LEU A 200 2.47 8.60 -15.98
N LYS A 201 2.48 9.10 -17.22
CA LYS A 201 2.66 8.25 -18.40
C LYS A 201 4.00 7.51 -18.36
N LYS A 202 5.09 8.20 -18.00
CA LYS A 202 6.42 7.58 -17.90
C LYS A 202 6.42 6.46 -16.86
N ALA A 203 5.92 6.69 -15.65
CA ALA A 203 5.83 5.64 -14.62
C ALA A 203 4.89 4.49 -15.04
N LEU A 204 3.80 4.77 -15.75
CA LEU A 204 2.89 3.76 -16.29
C LEU A 204 3.60 2.79 -17.25
N LEU A 205 4.53 3.27 -18.08
CA LEU A 205 5.35 2.41 -18.96
C LEU A 205 6.28 1.48 -18.17
N PHE A 206 6.83 1.92 -17.03
CA PHE A 206 7.59 1.05 -16.13
C PHE A 206 6.68 0.00 -15.48
N SER A 207 5.50 0.43 -15.01
CA SER A 207 4.50 -0.47 -14.45
C SER A 207 4.08 -1.55 -15.43
N GLN A 208 3.93 -1.24 -16.73
CA GLN A 208 3.59 -2.24 -17.76
C GLN A 208 4.53 -3.45 -17.75
N LYS A 209 5.84 -3.21 -17.68
CA LYS A 209 6.83 -4.28 -17.63
C LYS A 209 6.80 -5.03 -16.31
N ALA A 210 6.61 -4.31 -15.21
CA ALA A 210 6.54 -4.89 -13.88
C ALA A 210 5.32 -5.81 -13.71
N ILE A 211 4.17 -5.50 -14.33
CA ILE A 211 2.93 -6.31 -14.25
C ILE A 211 3.19 -7.77 -14.62
N GLN A 212 4.03 -8.03 -15.63
CA GLN A 212 4.35 -9.39 -16.09
C GLN A 212 5.02 -10.25 -15.02
N ASN A 213 5.69 -9.62 -14.05
CA ASN A 213 6.40 -10.29 -12.98
C ASN A 213 5.58 -10.39 -11.68
N ILE A 214 4.41 -9.73 -11.61
CA ILE A 214 3.55 -9.74 -10.41
C ILE A 214 2.87 -11.10 -10.29
N LYS A 215 3.15 -11.80 -9.18
CA LYS A 215 2.46 -13.04 -8.81
C LYS A 215 1.24 -12.73 -7.93
N GLY A 216 0.24 -13.62 -7.99
CA GLY A 216 -0.93 -13.58 -7.09
C GLY A 216 -2.13 -12.79 -7.61
N ILE A 217 -2.03 -12.09 -8.74
CA ILE A 217 -3.20 -11.52 -9.43
C ILE A 217 -3.25 -12.12 -10.83
N ASN A 218 -4.46 -12.34 -11.36
CA ASN A 218 -4.62 -12.75 -12.75
C ASN A 218 -3.97 -11.68 -13.66
N PRO A 219 -2.97 -12.05 -14.48
CA PRO A 219 -2.33 -11.11 -15.41
C PRO A 219 -3.33 -10.42 -16.34
N GLU A 220 -4.40 -11.11 -16.77
CA GLU A 220 -5.45 -10.54 -17.61
C GLU A 220 -6.16 -9.37 -16.90
N GLN A 221 -6.50 -9.56 -15.62
CA GLN A 221 -7.17 -8.53 -14.82
C GLN A 221 -6.31 -7.27 -14.69
N LEU A 222 -4.99 -7.42 -14.53
CA LEU A 222 -4.06 -6.28 -14.50
C LEU A 222 -3.86 -5.66 -15.88
N GLN A 223 -3.85 -6.48 -16.93
CA GLN A 223 -3.71 -6.01 -18.30
C GLN A 223 -4.93 -5.20 -18.75
N ASP A 224 -6.14 -5.62 -18.40
CA ASP A 224 -7.37 -4.88 -18.67
C ASP A 224 -7.39 -3.53 -17.95
N LEU A 225 -7.00 -3.51 -16.67
CA LEU A 225 -6.84 -2.29 -15.90
C LEU A 225 -5.82 -1.35 -16.56
N PHE A 226 -4.68 -1.91 -16.99
CA PHE A 226 -3.63 -1.16 -17.68
C PHE A 226 -4.14 -0.57 -19.00
N ASN A 227 -4.81 -1.36 -19.84
CA ASN A 227 -5.33 -0.93 -21.14
C ASN A 227 -6.34 0.21 -21.00
N TYR A 228 -7.24 0.11 -20.00
CA TYR A 228 -8.18 1.17 -19.64
C TYR A 228 -7.45 2.48 -19.31
N ILE A 229 -6.42 2.42 -18.46
CA ILE A 229 -5.64 3.59 -18.05
C ILE A 229 -4.84 4.14 -19.22
N GLN A 230 -4.09 3.29 -19.95
CA GLN A 230 -3.19 3.68 -21.02
C GLN A 230 -3.90 4.46 -22.12
N SER A 231 -5.14 4.08 -22.44
CA SER A 231 -5.97 4.75 -23.45
C SER A 231 -6.14 6.25 -23.16
N ALA A 232 -6.31 6.63 -21.88
CA ALA A 232 -6.44 8.03 -21.49
C ALA A 232 -5.16 8.86 -21.68
N PHE A 233 -4.00 8.22 -21.72
CA PHE A 233 -2.68 8.86 -21.90
C PHE A 233 -2.20 8.90 -23.36
N HIS A 234 -3.05 8.54 -24.34
CA HIS A 234 -2.66 8.49 -25.75
C HIS A 234 -2.07 9.83 -26.25
N SER A 235 -2.72 10.96 -25.96
CA SER A 235 -2.30 12.30 -26.38
C SER A 235 -1.31 13.00 -25.42
N VAL A 236 -0.70 12.25 -24.50
CA VAL A 236 0.31 12.76 -23.56
C VAL A 236 1.69 12.31 -24.05
N ASP A 237 2.68 13.19 -24.09
CA ASP A 237 4.03 12.81 -24.52
C ASP A 237 4.74 11.94 -23.48
N GLU A 238 5.69 11.13 -23.93
CA GLU A 238 6.47 10.22 -23.06
C GLU A 238 7.74 10.88 -22.51
N LYS A 239 8.25 11.90 -23.20
CA LYS A 239 9.52 12.54 -22.84
C LYS A 239 9.33 13.46 -21.64
N VAL A 240 9.99 13.09 -20.55
CA VAL A 240 10.12 13.90 -19.33
C VAL A 240 11.54 13.85 -18.82
N GLU A 241 12.11 15.03 -18.60
CA GLU A 241 13.38 15.18 -17.88
C GLU A 241 13.14 15.06 -16.37
N ILE A 242 13.98 14.29 -15.69
CA ILE A 242 13.82 13.98 -14.26
C ILE A 242 13.90 15.27 -13.42
N GLU A 243 14.61 16.28 -13.90
CA GLU A 243 14.76 17.58 -13.23
C GLU A 243 13.44 18.36 -13.15
N GLU A 244 12.57 18.20 -14.16
CA GLU A 244 11.25 18.82 -14.20
C GLU A 244 10.31 18.27 -13.11
N LEU A 245 10.61 17.10 -12.51
CA LEU A 245 9.86 16.57 -11.37
C LEU A 245 9.98 17.41 -10.09
N LYS A 246 11.05 18.21 -9.97
CA LYS A 246 11.32 19.07 -8.83
C LYS A 246 10.47 20.34 -8.87
N THR A 247 10.00 20.75 -10.05
CA THR A 247 9.25 22.00 -10.23
C THR A 247 7.74 21.83 -9.98
N ILE A 248 7.26 20.58 -9.91
CA ILE A 248 5.84 20.28 -9.66
C ILE A 248 5.47 20.67 -8.22
N LYS A 249 4.65 21.72 -8.10
CA LYS A 249 4.10 22.16 -6.81
C LYS A 249 2.83 21.38 -6.46
N PRO A 250 2.67 20.95 -5.20
CA PRO A 250 1.45 20.29 -4.76
C PRO A 250 0.26 21.26 -4.84
N ASN A 251 -0.85 20.84 -5.47
CA ASN A 251 -2.11 21.57 -5.48
C ASN A 251 -3.13 20.84 -4.58
N PRO A 252 -3.62 21.47 -3.49
CA PRO A 252 -4.57 20.85 -2.56
C PRO A 252 -5.88 20.33 -3.19
N LEU A 253 -6.29 20.90 -4.33
CA LEU A 253 -7.49 20.48 -5.05
C LEU A 253 -7.33 19.10 -5.70
N TYR A 254 -6.10 18.71 -6.03
CA TYR A 254 -5.79 17.46 -6.74
C TYR A 254 -5.01 16.50 -5.85
N LYS A 255 -5.61 16.08 -4.73
CA LYS A 255 -4.98 15.17 -3.76
C LYS A 255 -4.56 13.84 -4.40
N GLU A 256 -5.40 13.25 -5.27
CA GLU A 256 -5.05 12.00 -5.95
C GLU A 256 -3.82 12.16 -6.84
N TYR A 257 -3.67 13.30 -7.52
CA TYR A 257 -2.48 13.57 -8.33
C TYR A 257 -1.22 13.64 -7.47
N GLN A 258 -1.28 14.25 -6.29
CA GLN A 258 -0.12 14.33 -5.40
C GLN A 258 0.33 12.93 -4.97
N GLN A 259 -0.63 12.08 -4.57
CA GLN A 259 -0.36 10.68 -4.22
C GLN A 259 0.18 9.91 -5.44
N ALA A 260 -0.41 10.08 -6.63
CA ALA A 260 0.00 9.38 -7.84
C ALA A 260 1.41 9.78 -8.29
N LEU A 261 1.75 11.07 -8.20
CA LEU A 261 3.08 11.57 -8.50
C LEU A 261 4.12 11.08 -7.48
N LYS A 262 3.75 10.93 -6.21
CA LYS A 262 4.61 10.33 -5.18
C LYS A 262 4.92 8.87 -5.52
N LEU A 263 3.90 8.07 -5.85
CA LEU A 263 4.05 6.68 -6.27
C LEU A 263 4.85 6.55 -7.57
N ALA A 264 4.58 7.41 -8.57
CA ALA A 264 5.34 7.47 -9.81
C ALA A 264 6.83 7.72 -9.55
N LYS A 265 7.17 8.66 -8.65
CA LYS A 265 8.56 8.91 -8.23
C LYS A 265 9.19 7.68 -7.59
N PHE A 266 8.47 6.95 -6.73
CA PHE A 266 8.96 5.72 -6.12
C PHE A 266 9.21 4.62 -7.15
N ILE A 267 8.29 4.42 -8.10
CA ILE A 267 8.45 3.45 -9.20
C ILE A 267 9.66 3.81 -10.06
N LEU A 268 9.80 5.08 -10.46
CA LEU A 268 10.92 5.51 -11.29
C LEU A 268 12.27 5.35 -10.57
N LYS A 269 12.34 5.70 -9.28
CA LYS A 269 13.55 5.48 -8.45
C LYS A 269 13.87 3.99 -8.27
N ARG A 270 12.85 3.16 -8.03
CA ARG A 270 12.97 1.70 -7.83
C ARG A 270 13.67 1.02 -9.01
N TYR A 271 13.46 1.52 -10.22
CA TYR A 271 14.04 0.99 -11.46
C TYR A 271 15.16 1.87 -12.04
N GLY A 272 15.81 2.72 -11.22
CA GLY A 272 16.95 3.54 -11.66
C GLY A 272 16.66 4.40 -12.90
N TYR A 273 15.40 4.82 -13.08
CA TYR A 273 14.90 5.56 -14.24
C TYR A 273 15.14 4.90 -15.61
N THR A 274 15.50 3.61 -15.64
CA THR A 274 15.84 2.88 -16.86
C THR A 274 14.96 1.65 -17.00
N ILE A 275 14.21 1.56 -18.11
CA ILE A 275 13.20 0.52 -18.30
C ILE A 275 13.82 -0.89 -18.39
N SER A 276 15.09 -1.02 -18.82
CA SER A 276 15.78 -2.31 -18.97
C SER A 276 16.16 -2.99 -17.66
N THR A 277 16.09 -2.30 -16.52
CA THR A 277 16.44 -2.87 -15.21
C THR A 277 15.34 -3.74 -14.60
N VAL A 278 14.18 -3.85 -15.27
CA VAL A 278 13.12 -4.78 -14.89
C VAL A 278 13.56 -6.19 -15.27
N HIS A 279 14.33 -6.82 -14.40
CA HIS A 279 14.86 -8.17 -14.59
C HIS A 279 13.90 -9.22 -14.02
N PRO A 280 13.70 -10.36 -14.70
CA PRO A 280 12.72 -11.37 -14.27
C PRO A 280 13.24 -12.36 -13.22
N ILE A 281 14.53 -12.38 -12.91
CA ILE A 281 15.16 -13.39 -12.04
C ILE A 281 15.70 -12.75 -10.75
N GLU A 282 16.66 -11.84 -10.88
CA GLU A 282 17.26 -11.11 -9.75
C GLU A 282 16.84 -9.64 -9.78
N VAL A 283 16.56 -9.08 -8.60
CA VAL A 283 16.14 -7.68 -8.46
C VAL A 283 16.98 -7.00 -7.38
N GLN A 284 17.45 -5.78 -7.67
CA GLN A 284 18.07 -4.92 -6.66
C GLN A 284 17.00 -4.06 -6.00
N THR A 285 16.64 -4.28 -4.75
CA THR A 285 15.61 -3.48 -4.03
C THR A 285 16.23 -2.53 -3.03
N PRO A 286 15.74 -1.28 -2.88
CA PRO A 286 16.04 -0.51 -1.68
C PRO A 286 15.46 -1.23 -0.44
N PRO A 287 16.04 -1.03 0.76
CA PRO A 287 15.43 -1.50 1.99
C PRO A 287 14.00 -0.97 2.16
N PHE A 288 13.09 -1.83 2.57
CA PHE A 288 11.69 -1.48 2.75
C PHE A 288 11.00 -2.35 3.80
N TRP A 289 9.93 -1.82 4.36
CA TRP A 289 9.05 -2.49 5.32
C TRP A 289 7.59 -2.25 4.96
N ILE A 290 6.75 -3.26 5.17
CA ILE A 290 5.30 -3.24 4.94
C ILE A 290 4.62 -3.63 6.26
N ASP A 291 3.63 -2.84 6.67
CA ASP A 291 2.81 -3.12 7.84
C ASP A 291 1.67 -4.09 7.47
N MET A 292 1.80 -5.36 7.87
CA MET A 292 0.79 -6.37 7.58
C MET A 292 -0.48 -6.20 8.40
N SER A 293 -0.39 -5.60 9.59
CA SER A 293 -1.59 -5.30 10.40
C SER A 293 -2.43 -4.25 9.71
N LYS A 294 -1.78 -3.17 9.23
CA LYS A 294 -2.46 -2.12 8.47
C LYS A 294 -3.05 -2.64 7.16
N LEU A 295 -2.31 -3.47 6.43
CA LEU A 295 -2.83 -4.09 5.21
C LEU A 295 -4.06 -4.97 5.47
N PHE A 296 -4.04 -5.75 6.56
CA PHE A 296 -5.17 -6.57 6.97
C PHE A 296 -6.39 -5.72 7.34
N GLU A 297 -6.20 -4.63 8.08
CA GLU A 297 -7.25 -3.67 8.43
C GLU A 297 -7.91 -3.06 7.18
N LEU A 298 -7.13 -2.57 6.21
CA LEU A 298 -7.63 -2.03 4.94
C LEU A 298 -8.43 -3.09 4.15
N TYR A 299 -7.96 -4.34 4.17
CA TYR A 299 -8.63 -5.47 3.53
C TYR A 299 -9.97 -5.79 4.18
N VAL A 300 -10.01 -5.86 5.51
CA VAL A 300 -11.25 -6.08 6.28
C VAL A 300 -12.24 -4.95 6.05
N PHE A 301 -11.78 -3.70 5.99
CA PHE A 301 -12.65 -2.56 5.67
C PHE A 301 -13.36 -2.73 4.34
N ALA A 302 -12.63 -3.07 3.28
CA ALA A 302 -13.23 -3.30 1.97
C ALA A 302 -14.26 -4.45 2.00
N LYS A 303 -13.98 -5.53 2.75
CA LYS A 303 -14.93 -6.64 2.94
C LYS A 303 -16.18 -6.25 3.74
N LEU A 304 -16.05 -5.38 4.74
CA LEU A 304 -17.19 -4.84 5.47
C LEU A 304 -18.02 -3.91 4.58
N LYS A 305 -17.40 -3.09 3.73
CA LYS A 305 -18.09 -2.21 2.76
C LYS A 305 -18.81 -2.99 1.66
N GLU A 306 -18.30 -4.15 1.26
CA GLU A 306 -19.01 -5.07 0.37
C GLU A 306 -20.29 -5.63 1.02
N LEU A 307 -20.27 -5.93 2.32
CA LEU A 307 -21.43 -6.41 3.08
C LEU A 307 -22.42 -5.30 3.43
N PHE A 308 -21.93 -4.13 3.81
CA PHE A 308 -22.70 -2.97 4.25
C PHE A 308 -22.44 -1.80 3.27
N PRO A 309 -23.07 -1.84 2.09
CA PRO A 309 -22.72 -0.95 0.98
C PRO A 309 -23.26 0.47 1.16
N PHE A 310 -24.22 0.69 2.07
CA PHE A 310 -24.80 2.02 2.20
C PHE A 310 -23.81 2.99 2.85
N LYS A 311 -23.96 4.26 2.49
CA LYS A 311 -23.19 5.35 3.08
C LYS A 311 -23.42 5.37 4.60
N ASP A 312 -22.35 5.60 5.35
CA ASP A 312 -22.33 5.75 6.81
C ASP A 312 -22.65 4.48 7.63
N GLU A 313 -22.81 3.30 7.00
CA GLU A 313 -23.03 2.04 7.76
C GLU A 313 -21.76 1.45 8.37
N VAL A 314 -20.60 1.74 7.77
CA VAL A 314 -19.29 1.34 8.27
C VAL A 314 -18.42 2.58 8.29
N GLU A 315 -18.10 3.05 9.48
CA GLU A 315 -17.17 4.15 9.68
C GLU A 315 -15.76 3.60 9.97
N TYR A 316 -14.75 4.16 9.29
CA TYR A 316 -13.36 3.75 9.44
C TYR A 316 -12.55 4.85 10.13
N HIS A 317 -11.80 4.48 11.18
CA HIS A 317 -10.89 5.40 11.90
C HIS A 317 -11.60 6.58 12.59
N LEU A 318 -12.73 6.33 13.23
CA LEU A 318 -13.35 7.34 14.10
C LEU A 318 -12.37 7.74 15.21
N LYS A 319 -12.03 9.02 15.25
CA LYS A 319 -11.15 9.60 16.27
C LYS A 319 -11.98 10.15 17.41
N THR A 320 -11.84 9.55 18.59
CA THR A 320 -12.52 10.03 19.79
C THR A 320 -11.61 9.86 21.01
N ASN A 321 -11.62 10.84 21.91
CA ASN A 321 -10.89 10.80 23.18
C ASN A 321 -9.42 10.31 23.08
N ARG A 322 -8.68 10.80 22.07
CA ARG A 322 -7.29 10.42 21.73
C ARG A 322 -7.11 8.97 21.27
N GLN A 323 -8.18 8.22 21.12
CA GLN A 323 -8.23 6.87 20.59
C GLN A 323 -8.70 6.90 19.14
N GLU A 324 -8.36 5.86 18.40
CA GLU A 324 -8.72 5.68 16.99
C GLU A 324 -9.20 4.25 16.89
N ILE A 325 -10.48 4.11 16.57
CA ILE A 325 -11.18 2.83 16.50
C ILE A 325 -11.07 2.36 15.06
N ASP A 326 -10.83 1.07 14.84
CA ASP A 326 -10.75 0.54 13.48
C ASP A 326 -12.10 0.75 12.78
N PHE A 327 -13.17 0.08 13.22
CA PHE A 327 -14.48 0.24 12.59
C PHE A 327 -15.63 0.39 13.58
N ILE A 328 -16.64 1.14 13.15
CA ILE A 328 -17.96 1.18 13.78
C ILE A 328 -18.97 0.76 12.72
N ILE A 329 -19.82 -0.20 13.07
CA ILE A 329 -20.90 -0.66 12.21
C ILE A 329 -22.21 -0.20 12.83
N ASN A 330 -22.99 0.55 12.05
CA ASN A 330 -24.34 1.02 12.40
C ASN A 330 -25.24 0.88 11.18
N THR A 331 -25.85 -0.29 11.00
CA THR A 331 -26.69 -0.54 9.83
C THR A 331 -27.99 0.25 9.90
N LYS A 332 -28.54 0.62 8.74
CA LYS A 332 -29.78 1.43 8.69
C LYS A 332 -30.99 0.72 9.29
N ASP A 333 -31.03 -0.60 9.19
CA ASP A 333 -32.05 -1.45 9.81
C ASP A 333 -31.84 -1.67 11.32
N LYS A 334 -30.76 -1.10 11.89
CA LYS A 334 -30.35 -1.23 13.30
C LYS A 334 -30.13 -2.67 13.75
N LYS A 335 -29.93 -3.60 12.81
CA LYS A 335 -29.63 -5.00 13.11
C LYS A 335 -28.21 -5.17 13.65
N TYR A 336 -27.26 -4.39 13.14
CA TYR A 336 -25.86 -4.43 13.57
C TYR A 336 -25.45 -3.06 14.09
N GLN A 337 -25.17 -3.01 15.40
CA GLN A 337 -24.65 -1.83 16.10
C GLN A 337 -23.47 -2.28 16.95
N MET A 338 -22.26 -2.17 16.40
CA MET A 338 -21.07 -2.79 17.00
C MET A 338 -19.79 -1.99 16.80
N VAL A 339 -18.87 -2.16 17.76
CA VAL A 339 -17.47 -1.75 17.61
C VAL A 339 -16.68 -2.94 17.11
N VAL A 340 -15.93 -2.74 16.03
CA VAL A 340 -15.19 -3.80 15.36
C VAL A 340 -13.71 -3.45 15.28
N ASP A 341 -12.87 -4.46 15.52
CA ASP A 341 -11.42 -4.33 15.48
C ASP A 341 -10.80 -5.46 14.65
N ALA A 342 -9.85 -5.11 13.77
CA ALA A 342 -9.18 -6.07 12.89
C ALA A 342 -7.81 -6.47 13.44
N LYS A 343 -7.65 -7.76 13.74
CA LYS A 343 -6.38 -8.31 14.26
C LYS A 343 -5.76 -9.32 13.31
N TYR A 344 -4.55 -9.01 12.81
CA TYR A 344 -3.72 -9.96 12.05
C TYR A 344 -3.02 -10.99 12.97
N LYS A 345 -3.84 -11.78 13.70
CA LYS A 345 -3.43 -12.71 14.76
C LYS A 345 -4.10 -14.08 14.60
N PRO A 346 -3.48 -15.03 13.87
CA PRO A 346 -4.06 -16.34 13.59
C PRO A 346 -4.33 -17.21 14.81
N GLN A 347 -3.63 -16.95 15.92
CA GLN A 347 -3.83 -17.69 17.17
C GLN A 347 -5.24 -17.56 17.77
N TYR A 348 -6.06 -16.59 17.35
CA TYR A 348 -7.42 -16.41 17.87
C TYR A 348 -8.44 -17.41 17.35
N LYS A 349 -8.06 -18.25 16.38
CA LYS A 349 -8.84 -19.43 16.02
C LYS A 349 -8.94 -20.37 17.22
N ASP A 350 -7.81 -20.97 17.58
CA ASP A 350 -7.70 -22.07 18.56
C ASP A 350 -7.41 -21.57 19.98
N GLY A 351 -7.11 -20.27 20.13
CA GLY A 351 -6.79 -19.63 21.41
C GLY A 351 -7.84 -18.62 21.88
N ASN A 352 -7.70 -18.22 23.15
CA ASN A 352 -8.40 -17.06 23.67
C ASN A 352 -7.83 -15.78 23.05
N ILE A 353 -8.72 -14.81 22.84
CA ILE A 353 -8.29 -13.45 22.51
C ILE A 353 -7.46 -12.91 23.68
N SER A 354 -6.45 -12.10 23.34
CA SER A 354 -5.60 -11.51 24.38
C SER A 354 -6.41 -10.61 25.32
N LYS A 355 -6.01 -10.56 26.59
CA LYS A 355 -6.65 -9.66 27.56
C LYS A 355 -6.57 -8.20 27.13
N GLU A 356 -5.49 -7.82 26.46
CA GLU A 356 -5.26 -6.45 25.97
C GLU A 356 -6.25 -6.07 24.87
N ASP A 357 -6.45 -6.93 23.87
CA ASP A 357 -7.40 -6.64 22.78
C ASP A 357 -8.85 -6.62 23.29
N ILE A 358 -9.21 -7.52 24.21
CA ILE A 358 -10.54 -7.49 24.84
C ILE A 358 -10.74 -6.18 25.59
N ARG A 359 -9.76 -5.76 26.39
CA ARG A 359 -9.81 -4.49 27.12
C ARG A 359 -9.90 -3.30 26.17
N GLN A 360 -9.17 -3.33 25.05
CA GLN A 360 -9.17 -2.28 24.05
C GLN A 360 -10.57 -2.09 23.44
N VAL A 361 -11.13 -3.13 22.83
CA VAL A 361 -12.44 -3.07 22.15
C VAL A 361 -13.57 -2.81 23.16
N SER A 362 -13.52 -3.44 24.34
CA SER A 362 -14.49 -3.15 25.41
C SER A 362 -14.41 -1.70 25.88
N GLY A 363 -13.20 -1.12 25.94
CA GLY A 363 -13.00 0.28 26.30
C GLY A 363 -13.63 1.23 25.29
N TYR A 364 -13.45 0.96 24.00
CA TYR A 364 -14.09 1.71 22.91
C TYR A 364 -15.61 1.69 23.02
N ALA A 365 -16.20 0.50 23.19
CA ALA A 365 -17.65 0.29 23.30
C ALA A 365 -18.30 0.96 24.53
N ARG A 366 -17.52 1.54 25.45
CA ARG A 366 -18.03 2.24 26.65
C ARG A 366 -17.93 3.76 26.56
N MET A 367 -17.46 4.30 25.44
CA MET A 367 -17.33 5.74 25.25
C MET A 367 -18.65 6.40 24.88
N LYS A 368 -18.97 7.53 25.50
CA LYS A 368 -20.18 8.32 25.18
C LYS A 368 -20.26 8.73 23.71
N SER A 369 -19.13 9.02 23.07
CA SER A 369 -19.09 9.33 21.64
C SER A 369 -19.57 8.18 20.76
N ILE A 370 -19.35 6.94 21.19
CA ILE A 370 -19.76 5.74 20.43
C ILE A 370 -21.24 5.46 20.62
N TYR A 371 -21.77 5.65 21.84
CA TYR A 371 -23.22 5.66 22.02
C TYR A 371 -23.89 6.71 21.13
N LYS A 372 -23.27 7.89 20.98
CA LYS A 372 -23.76 8.92 20.06
C LYS A 372 -23.70 8.51 18.59
N GLU A 373 -22.57 7.97 18.14
CA GLU A 373 -22.42 7.51 16.75
C GLU A 373 -23.39 6.37 16.39
N LEU A 374 -23.74 5.54 17.38
CA LEU A 374 -24.70 4.46 17.24
C LEU A 374 -26.17 4.88 17.44
N GLU A 375 -26.45 6.16 17.76
CA GLU A 375 -27.79 6.66 18.10
C GLU A 375 -28.40 5.92 19.32
N MET A 376 -27.59 5.73 20.36
CA MET A 376 -27.88 5.01 21.59
C MET A 376 -27.65 5.86 22.86
N GLU A 377 -27.67 7.19 22.78
CA GLU A 377 -27.36 8.06 23.93
C GLU A 377 -28.25 7.81 25.16
N ASP A 378 -29.52 7.48 24.94
CA ASP A 378 -30.47 7.21 26.03
C ASP A 378 -30.33 5.78 26.62
N LYS A 379 -29.44 4.96 26.05
CA LYS A 379 -29.28 3.53 26.34
C LYS A 379 -27.92 3.18 26.94
N HIS A 380 -27.37 4.06 27.77
CA HIS A 380 -26.06 3.83 28.41
C HIS A 380 -26.00 2.59 29.34
N ASN A 381 -27.14 2.03 29.71
CA ASN A 381 -27.26 0.75 30.42
C ASN A 381 -27.11 -0.48 29.51
N GLU A 382 -27.32 -0.33 28.20
CA GLU A 382 -27.14 -1.41 27.22
C GLU A 382 -25.66 -1.55 26.85
N VAL A 383 -25.21 -2.79 26.69
CA VAL A 383 -23.84 -3.10 26.24
C VAL A 383 -23.83 -3.11 24.71
N ILE A 384 -22.94 -2.31 24.12
CA ILE A 384 -22.68 -2.31 22.67
C ILE A 384 -21.94 -3.58 22.28
N ASP A 385 -22.33 -4.18 21.16
CA ASP A 385 -21.71 -5.41 20.67
C ASP A 385 -20.25 -5.13 20.24
N CYS A 386 -19.36 -6.03 20.61
CA CYS A 386 -17.93 -5.96 20.29
C CYS A 386 -17.57 -7.13 19.37
N LEU A 387 -16.88 -6.86 18.27
CA LEU A 387 -16.46 -7.89 17.32
C LEU A 387 -14.96 -7.78 17.02
N ILE A 388 -14.24 -8.90 17.11
CA ILE A 388 -12.88 -9.00 16.57
C ILE A 388 -12.90 -9.82 15.29
N ILE A 389 -12.44 -9.20 14.19
CA ILE A 389 -12.20 -9.86 12.92
C ILE A 389 -10.72 -10.23 12.87
N PHE A 390 -10.40 -11.51 12.70
CA PHE A 390 -9.01 -11.97 12.71
C PHE A 390 -8.67 -12.87 11.52
N SER A 391 -7.38 -12.95 11.18
CA SER A 391 -6.91 -13.79 10.08
C SER A 391 -7.02 -15.28 10.42
N ASP A 392 -7.74 -16.07 9.60
CA ASP A 392 -7.92 -17.50 9.78
C ASP A 392 -7.97 -18.25 8.44
N GLN A 393 -6.83 -18.85 8.05
CA GLN A 393 -6.71 -19.66 6.83
C GLN A 393 -7.52 -20.97 6.84
N LYS A 394 -8.14 -21.34 7.96
CA LYS A 394 -8.97 -22.55 8.08
C LYS A 394 -10.45 -22.21 8.25
N SER A 395 -10.84 -20.94 8.11
CA SER A 395 -12.23 -20.50 8.28
C SER A 395 -13.10 -20.78 7.04
N GLU A 396 -12.47 -21.03 5.89
CA GLU A 396 -13.10 -21.16 4.56
C GLU A 396 -13.90 -19.93 4.10
N ARG A 397 -13.88 -18.85 4.89
CA ARG A 397 -14.60 -17.60 4.65
C ARG A 397 -13.71 -16.62 3.92
N LYS A 398 -13.96 -16.46 2.63
CA LYS A 398 -13.23 -15.53 1.76
C LYS A 398 -13.97 -14.21 1.61
N ASP A 399 -15.27 -14.21 1.92
CA ASP A 399 -16.14 -13.07 1.72
C ASP A 399 -17.30 -13.05 2.74
N PHE A 400 -17.65 -11.88 3.27
CA PHE A 400 -18.74 -11.76 4.24
C PHE A 400 -20.14 -11.79 3.61
N VAL A 401 -20.26 -11.48 2.31
CA VAL A 401 -21.52 -11.52 1.56
C VAL A 401 -21.89 -12.95 1.22
N LYS A 402 -20.92 -13.76 0.79
CA LYS A 402 -21.17 -15.13 0.30
C LYS A 402 -21.13 -16.19 1.40
N ASP A 403 -20.26 -16.02 2.40
CA ASP A 403 -19.95 -17.07 3.37
C ASP A 403 -20.57 -16.82 4.76
N ASN A 404 -21.68 -16.07 4.79
CA ASN A 404 -22.42 -15.58 5.96
C ASN A 404 -21.58 -14.80 6.99
N PHE A 405 -22.09 -13.66 7.43
CA PHE A 405 -21.50 -12.86 8.51
C PHE A 405 -21.86 -13.40 9.90
N GLU A 406 -21.52 -14.67 10.14
CA GLU A 406 -21.75 -15.37 11.39
C GLU A 406 -20.52 -15.34 12.29
N TYR A 407 -20.71 -14.85 13.51
CA TYR A 407 -19.66 -14.69 14.52
C TYR A 407 -19.96 -15.48 15.78
N VAL A 408 -18.89 -15.91 16.46
CA VAL A 408 -18.98 -16.80 17.63
C VAL A 408 -18.76 -15.99 18.92
N PRO A 409 -19.55 -16.22 19.99
CA PRO A 409 -19.34 -15.54 21.26
C PRO A 409 -17.99 -15.90 21.89
N VAL A 410 -17.38 -14.93 22.55
CA VAL A 410 -16.16 -15.12 23.34
C VAL A 410 -16.56 -15.45 24.77
N ASN A 411 -16.23 -16.65 25.22
CA ASN A 411 -16.58 -17.13 26.56
C ASN A 411 -16.15 -16.14 27.65
N ASN A 412 -17.00 -15.98 28.67
CA ASN A 412 -16.84 -15.09 29.83
C ASN A 412 -17.03 -13.59 29.57
N TYR A 413 -17.43 -13.17 28.35
CA TYR A 413 -17.71 -11.78 28.03
C TYR A 413 -19.13 -11.62 27.48
N VAL A 414 -19.84 -10.59 27.95
CA VAL A 414 -21.17 -10.25 27.47
C VAL A 414 -21.04 -9.51 26.14
N LYS A 415 -21.80 -9.94 25.12
CA LYS A 415 -21.89 -9.26 23.81
C LYS A 415 -20.53 -9.03 23.13
N PHE A 416 -19.61 -9.97 23.33
CA PHE A 416 -18.30 -9.95 22.70
C PHE A 416 -18.15 -11.17 21.80
N TYR A 417 -17.75 -10.93 20.56
CA TYR A 417 -17.76 -11.91 19.49
C TYR A 417 -16.45 -11.92 18.72
N LYS A 418 -16.21 -13.00 17.99
CA LYS A 418 -15.08 -13.12 17.07
C LYS A 418 -15.49 -13.78 15.76
N ILE A 419 -14.83 -13.39 14.67
CA ILE A 419 -15.00 -13.99 13.35
C ILE A 419 -13.65 -14.11 12.64
N GLY A 420 -13.40 -15.27 12.05
CA GLY A 420 -12.20 -15.53 11.26
C GLY A 420 -12.46 -15.32 9.76
N ILE A 421 -11.52 -14.69 9.07
CA ILE A 421 -11.52 -14.52 7.60
C ILE A 421 -10.27 -15.14 6.97
N GLU A 422 -10.47 -15.92 5.92
CA GLU A 422 -9.42 -16.52 5.10
C GLU A 422 -8.79 -15.45 4.19
N LEU A 423 -7.47 -15.35 4.23
CA LEU A 423 -6.71 -14.48 3.35
C LEU A 423 -6.37 -15.19 2.04
N PRO A 424 -6.33 -14.45 0.92
CA PRO A 424 -5.97 -15.02 -0.37
C PRO A 424 -4.56 -15.61 -0.32
N ILE A 425 -4.33 -16.70 -1.04
CA ILE A 425 -3.05 -17.40 -1.12
C ILE A 425 -2.54 -17.53 -2.55
N VAL A 426 -1.22 -17.60 -2.70
CA VAL A 426 -0.54 -18.01 -3.93
C VAL A 426 0.01 -19.41 -3.71
N GLN A 427 -0.26 -20.34 -4.63
CA GLN A 427 0.36 -21.66 -4.59
C GLN A 427 1.78 -21.58 -5.17
N ASN A 428 2.73 -22.08 -4.40
CA ASN A 428 4.10 -22.24 -4.88
C ASN A 428 4.19 -23.56 -5.63
N ASN A 429 4.15 -23.50 -6.95
CA ASN A 429 4.55 -24.61 -7.81
C ASN A 429 6.07 -24.77 -7.73
N LYS A 430 6.60 -25.18 -6.57
CA LYS A 430 7.95 -25.74 -6.49
C LYS A 430 7.87 -27.12 -7.12
N LYS A 431 8.30 -27.23 -8.38
CA LYS A 431 8.77 -28.50 -8.94
C LYS A 431 10.10 -28.87 -8.30
#